data_AF-A0AB37D2A7-F1
#
_entry.id   AF-A0AB37D2A7-F1
#
_cell.length_a   1.000
_cell.length_b   1.000
_cell.length_c   1.000
_cell.angle_alpha   90.00
_cell.angle_beta   90.00
_cell.angle_gamma   90.00
#
_symmetry.space_group_name_H-M   'P 1'
#
loop_
_entity.id
_entity.type
_entity.pdbx_description
1 polymer ?
#
loop_
_entity_poly.entity_id
_entity_poly.type
_entity_poly.pdbx_seq_one_letter_code
_entity_poly.pdbx_strand_id
1 'polypeptide(L)'
;MLPYSLMIILLQEVLKAQNRYTFYRNSDFIFAMALSNCIDRMIIEGDVTNAIKNLRLLNNLTIEITMDGFRLLAKYYEAKVTFLYLDEIKGEEELLNVLTTSQFLGNGQLVDEIKGLID
;
A
#
# COMPACT_ATOMS: atom_id res chain seq x y z
N MET A 1 -5.56 -13.42 13.98
CA MET A 1 -4.75 -12.30 13.43
C MET A 1 -3.59 -12.03 14.38
N LEU A 2 -2.42 -11.71 13.85
CA LEU A 2 -1.28 -11.23 14.65
C LEU A 2 -1.67 -9.90 15.33
N PRO A 3 -1.30 -9.65 16.60
CA PRO A 3 -1.53 -8.36 17.25
C PRO A 3 -0.89 -7.19 16.47
N TYR A 4 -1.62 -6.07 16.34
CA TYR A 4 -1.15 -4.91 15.57
C TYR A 4 0.19 -4.36 16.05
N SER A 5 0.36 -4.20 17.37
CA SER A 5 1.62 -3.74 17.96
C SER A 5 2.80 -4.66 17.63
N LEU A 6 2.58 -5.98 17.62
CA LEU A 6 3.59 -6.96 17.23
C LEU A 6 3.91 -6.87 15.73
N MET A 7 2.90 -6.68 14.88
CA MET A 7 3.10 -6.46 13.44
C MET A 7 4.03 -5.28 13.17
N ILE A 8 3.84 -4.14 13.86
CA ILE A 8 4.68 -2.96 13.71
C ILE A 8 6.14 -3.26 14.09
N ILE A 9 6.37 -3.96 15.20
CA ILE A 9 7.71 -4.35 15.64
C ILE A 9 8.38 -5.26 14.59
N LEU A 10 7.66 -6.27 14.11
CA LEU A 10 8.19 -7.19 13.11
C LEU A 10 8.49 -6.50 11.79
N LEU A 11 7.63 -5.58 11.33
CA LEU A 11 7.88 -4.78 10.14
C LEU A 11 9.17 -3.98 10.27
N GLN A 12 9.42 -3.36 11.44
CA GLN A 12 10.66 -2.62 11.68
C GLN A 12 11.90 -3.52 11.59
N GLU A 13 11.85 -4.73 12.16
CA GLU A 13 12.95 -5.69 12.05
C GLU A 13 13.18 -6.16 10.61
N VAL A 14 12.12 -6.38 9.85
CA VAL A 14 12.20 -6.72 8.42
C VAL A 14 12.85 -5.58 7.63
N LEU A 15 12.42 -4.33 7.84
CA LEU A 15 12.95 -3.17 7.10
C LEU A 15 14.44 -2.90 7.40
N LYS A 16 14.93 -3.20 8.62
CA LYS A 16 16.37 -3.15 8.92
C LYS A 16 17.20 -4.09 8.04
N ALA A 17 16.60 -5.17 7.54
CA ALA A 17 17.29 -6.12 6.69
C ALA A 17 17.43 -5.63 5.24
N GLN A 18 16.59 -4.69 4.78
CA GLN A 18 16.49 -4.28 3.39
C GLN A 18 17.83 -4.00 2.71
N ASN A 19 18.66 -3.14 3.30
CA ASN A 19 19.97 -2.78 2.75
C ASN A 19 20.93 -3.98 2.61
N ARG A 20 20.77 -5.01 3.45
CA ARG A 20 21.58 -6.23 3.36
C ARG A 20 21.17 -7.12 2.19
N TYR A 21 19.93 -6.99 1.73
CA TYR A 21 19.35 -7.84 0.69
C TYR A 21 19.26 -7.15 -0.68
N THR A 22 19.71 -5.90 -0.82
CA THR A 22 19.63 -5.12 -2.08
C THR A 22 20.24 -5.81 -3.30
N PHE A 23 21.25 -6.66 -3.12
CA PHE A 23 21.90 -7.38 -4.23
C PHE A 23 21.27 -8.74 -4.54
N TYR A 24 20.23 -9.15 -3.81
CA TYR A 24 19.55 -10.41 -4.03
C TYR A 24 18.37 -10.22 -4.98
N ARG A 25 18.29 -11.07 -6.00
CA ARG A 25 17.24 -10.99 -7.01
C ARG A 25 15.86 -11.06 -6.35
N ASN A 26 14.97 -10.15 -6.76
CA ASN A 26 13.59 -10.02 -6.29
C ASN A 26 13.41 -9.68 -4.79
N SER A 27 14.47 -9.26 -4.08
CA SER A 27 14.34 -8.85 -2.67
C SER A 27 13.30 -7.74 -2.48
N ASP A 28 13.26 -6.77 -3.40
CA ASP A 28 12.40 -5.60 -3.30
C ASP A 28 10.92 -5.96 -3.40
N PHE A 29 10.57 -7.03 -4.15
CA PHE A 29 9.21 -7.57 -4.18
C PHE A 29 8.77 -8.09 -2.81
N ILE A 30 9.68 -8.71 -2.06
CA ILE A 30 9.38 -9.22 -0.71
C ILE A 30 9.14 -8.05 0.25
N PHE A 31 9.98 -7.02 0.20
CA PHE A 31 9.82 -5.84 1.04
C PHE A 31 8.56 -5.04 0.67
N ALA A 32 8.26 -4.87 -0.62
CA ALA A 32 7.05 -4.22 -1.09
C ALA A 32 5.79 -4.99 -0.65
N MET A 33 5.77 -6.33 -0.80
CA MET A 33 4.67 -7.17 -0.33
C MET A 33 4.44 -7.04 1.18
N ALA A 34 5.51 -7.11 1.97
CA ALA A 34 5.42 -6.97 3.43
C ALA A 34 4.89 -5.59 3.82
N LEU A 35 5.38 -4.52 3.18
CA LEU A 35 4.91 -3.15 3.37
C LEU A 35 3.44 -3.01 3.02
N SER A 36 3.02 -3.46 1.83
CA SER A 36 1.63 -3.35 1.36
C SER A 36 0.64 -4.00 2.33
N ASN A 37 0.93 -5.23 2.78
CA ASN A 37 0.06 -5.93 3.74
C ASN A 37 -0.03 -5.20 5.09
N CYS A 38 1.10 -4.66 5.57
CA CYS A 38 1.11 -3.93 6.83
C CYS A 38 0.40 -2.57 6.71
N ILE A 39 0.53 -1.90 5.57
CA ILE A 39 -0.15 -0.61 5.29
C ILE A 39 -1.66 -0.81 5.31
N ASP A 40 -2.21 -1.82 4.62
CA ASP A 40 -3.65 -2.07 4.66
C ASP A 40 -4.14 -2.30 6.10
N ARG A 41 -3.36 -3.05 6.90
CA ARG A 41 -3.70 -3.24 8.32
C ARG A 41 -3.63 -1.94 9.12
N MET A 42 -2.64 -1.07 8.87
CA MET A 42 -2.55 0.25 9.52
C MET A 42 -3.77 1.12 9.19
N ILE A 43 -4.25 1.06 7.95
CA ILE A 43 -5.47 1.77 7.51
C ILE A 43 -6.68 1.23 8.26
N ILE A 44 -6.86 -0.09 8.31
CA ILE A 44 -8.00 -0.72 9.04
C ILE A 44 -8.01 -0.34 10.53
N GLU A 45 -6.84 -0.21 11.15
CA GLU A 45 -6.70 0.18 12.56
C GLU A 45 -6.79 1.71 12.79
N GLY A 46 -6.94 2.51 11.72
CA GLY A 46 -6.99 3.97 11.79
C GLY A 46 -5.65 4.64 12.12
N ASP A 47 -4.52 3.93 12.02
CA ASP A 47 -3.19 4.48 12.26
C ASP A 47 -2.64 5.17 11.02
N VAL A 48 -3.23 6.34 10.73
CA VAL A 48 -2.91 7.18 9.57
C VAL A 48 -1.44 7.56 9.54
N THR A 49 -0.84 7.81 10.71
CA THR A 49 0.56 8.27 10.80
C THR A 49 1.52 7.18 10.33
N ASN A 50 1.36 5.94 10.82
CA ASN A 50 2.19 4.83 10.36
C ASN A 50 1.86 4.43 8.91
N ALA A 51 0.59 4.50 8.49
CA ALA A 51 0.21 4.22 7.10
C ALA A 51 0.95 5.16 6.13
N ILE A 52 0.88 6.48 6.34
CA ILE A 52 1.56 7.49 5.50
C ILE A 52 3.08 7.30 5.51
N LYS A 53 3.67 7.04 6.69
CA LYS A 53 5.12 6.82 6.80
C LYS A 53 5.57 5.63 5.95
N ASN A 54 4.86 4.51 6.02
CA ASN A 54 5.23 3.29 5.30
C ASN A 54 4.87 3.38 3.82
N LEU A 55 3.83 4.12 3.43
CA LEU A 55 3.53 4.41 2.02
C LEU A 55 4.67 5.14 1.32
N ARG A 56 5.30 6.12 1.99
CA ARG A 56 6.50 6.79 1.44
C ARG A 56 7.64 5.80 1.18
N LEU A 57 7.83 4.81 2.06
CA LEU A 57 8.84 3.77 1.86
C LEU A 57 8.48 2.86 0.68
N LEU A 58 7.22 2.46 0.57
CA LEU A 58 6.74 1.64 -0.54
C LEU A 58 6.94 2.36 -1.88
N ASN A 59 6.55 3.64 -1.99
CA ASN A 59 6.75 4.42 -3.21
C ASN A 59 8.22 4.52 -3.63
N ASN A 60 9.14 4.64 -2.67
CA ASN A 60 10.58 4.68 -2.93
C ASN A 60 11.12 3.33 -3.44
N LEU A 61 10.44 2.22 -3.14
CA LEU A 61 10.80 0.88 -3.63
C LEU A 61 10.22 0.57 -5.02
N THR A 62 9.13 1.22 -5.41
CA THR A 62 8.37 0.88 -6.62
C THR A 62 8.71 1.74 -7.83
N ILE A 63 9.97 2.16 -7.95
CA ILE A 63 10.45 3.07 -9.00
C ILE A 63 10.62 2.33 -10.33
N GLU A 64 11.04 1.06 -10.31
CA GLU A 64 11.24 0.27 -11.53
C GLU A 64 9.90 -0.17 -12.17
N ILE A 65 9.89 -0.34 -13.49
CA ILE A 65 8.70 -0.75 -14.25
C ILE A 65 8.19 -2.13 -13.83
N THR A 66 9.08 -3.00 -13.36
CA THR A 66 8.75 -4.33 -12.82
C THR A 66 7.89 -4.27 -11.56
N MET A 67 7.77 -3.09 -10.94
CA MET A 67 7.03 -2.85 -9.70
C MET A 67 5.69 -2.10 -9.93
N ASP A 68 5.23 -1.96 -11.19
CA ASP A 68 4.00 -1.24 -11.55
C ASP A 68 2.78 -1.69 -10.73
N GLY A 69 2.65 -3.00 -10.46
CA GLY A 69 1.56 -3.54 -9.63
C GLY A 69 1.57 -3.02 -8.19
N PHE A 70 2.76 -2.96 -7.57
CA PHE A 70 2.89 -2.36 -6.24
C PHE A 70 2.71 -0.85 -6.25
N ARG A 71 3.10 -0.18 -7.35
CA ARG A 71 2.86 1.26 -7.51
C ARG A 71 1.36 1.57 -7.57
N LEU A 72 0.60 0.78 -8.32
CA LEU A 72 -0.86 0.89 -8.34
C LEU A 72 -1.46 0.67 -6.95
N LEU A 73 -0.96 -0.33 -6.22
CA LEU A 73 -1.42 -0.63 -4.87
C LEU A 73 -1.07 0.49 -3.87
N ALA A 74 0.11 1.12 -4.01
CA ALA A 74 0.48 2.29 -3.22
C ALA A 74 -0.48 3.46 -3.50
N LYS A 75 -0.83 3.70 -4.77
CA LYS A 75 -1.80 4.75 -5.15
C LYS A 75 -3.20 4.48 -4.60
N TYR A 76 -3.63 3.22 -4.60
CA TYR A 76 -4.87 2.83 -3.94
C TYR A 76 -4.84 3.15 -2.44
N TYR A 77 -3.79 2.76 -1.72
CA TYR A 77 -3.70 3.00 -0.28
C TYR A 77 -3.58 4.49 0.06
N GLU A 78 -2.88 5.28 -0.75
CA GLU A 78 -2.88 6.75 -0.64
C GLU A 78 -4.31 7.29 -0.74
N ALA A 79 -5.03 6.92 -1.78
CA ALA A 79 -6.40 7.36 -2.02
C ALA A 79 -7.35 6.90 -0.89
N LYS A 80 -7.21 5.66 -0.44
CA LYS A 80 -8.00 5.07 0.67
C LYS A 80 -7.76 5.80 1.99
N VAL A 81 -6.51 6.13 2.32
CA VAL A 81 -6.20 6.94 3.51
C VAL A 81 -6.80 8.33 3.40
N THR A 82 -6.65 8.98 2.23
CA THR A 82 -7.21 10.31 1.99
C THR A 82 -8.73 10.30 2.17
N PHE A 83 -9.41 9.34 1.54
CA PHE A 83 -10.87 9.17 1.58
C PHE A 83 -11.38 8.96 3.00
N LEU A 84 -10.80 8.00 3.73
CA LEU A 84 -11.31 7.60 5.05
C LEU A 84 -10.98 8.58 6.19
N TYR A 85 -9.87 9.33 6.09
CA TYR A 85 -9.30 10.00 7.26
C TYR A 85 -8.86 11.45 7.05
N LEU A 86 -8.72 11.94 5.81
CA LEU A 86 -8.14 13.26 5.55
C LEU A 86 -9.11 14.20 4.82
N ASP A 87 -9.50 13.84 3.60
CA ASP A 87 -10.33 14.63 2.69
C ASP A 87 -11.12 13.67 1.81
N GLU A 88 -12.37 13.43 2.17
CA GLU A 88 -13.25 12.45 1.53
C GLU A 88 -13.42 12.71 0.03
N ILE A 89 -13.73 13.97 -0.34
CA ILE A 89 -13.97 14.35 -1.74
C ILE A 89 -12.73 14.11 -2.58
N LYS A 90 -11.58 14.58 -2.11
CA LYS A 90 -10.32 14.38 -2.82
C LYS A 90 -9.95 12.90 -2.90
N GLY A 91 -10.16 12.15 -1.81
CA GLY A 91 -9.87 10.73 -1.76
C GLY A 91 -10.74 9.92 -2.72
N GLU A 92 -12.02 10.28 -2.87
CA GLU A 92 -12.93 9.67 -3.84
C GLU A 92 -12.45 9.92 -5.28
N GLU A 93 -12.07 11.16 -5.63
CA GLU A 93 -11.50 11.48 -6.94
C GLU A 93 -10.23 10.65 -7.23
N GLU A 94 -9.34 10.51 -6.25
CA GLU A 94 -8.14 9.68 -6.35
C GLU A 94 -8.49 8.19 -6.50
N LEU A 95 -9.48 7.67 -5.78
CA LEU A 95 -9.95 6.28 -5.88
C LEU A 95 -10.54 5.98 -7.27
N LEU A 96 -11.30 6.90 -7.86
CA LEU A 96 -11.87 6.74 -9.21
C LEU A 96 -10.77 6.67 -10.30
N ASN A 97 -9.68 7.42 -10.13
CA ASN A 97 -8.52 7.33 -11.01
C ASN A 97 -7.83 5.95 -10.92
N VAL A 98 -7.67 5.43 -9.70
CA VAL A 98 -7.12 4.10 -9.45
C VAL A 98 -8.05 3.01 -10.00
N LEU A 99 -9.37 3.16 -9.84
CA LEU A 99 -10.39 2.25 -10.36
C LEU A 99 -10.27 2.11 -11.89
N THR A 100 -10.16 3.24 -12.60
CA THR A 100 -10.00 3.27 -14.05
C THR A 100 -8.76 2.49 -14.50
N THR A 101 -7.64 2.71 -13.82
CA THR A 101 -6.37 2.01 -14.11
C THR A 101 -6.48 0.51 -13.81
N SER A 102 -7.14 0.15 -12.71
CA SER A 102 -7.33 -1.24 -12.29
C SER A 102 -8.21 -2.02 -13.27
N GLN A 103 -9.27 -1.39 -13.80
CA GLN A 103 -10.11 -1.96 -14.84
C GLN A 103 -9.33 -2.20 -16.14
N PHE A 104 -8.52 -1.22 -16.57
CA PHE A 104 -7.69 -1.35 -17.76
C PHE A 104 -6.71 -2.53 -17.66
N LEU A 105 -6.11 -2.73 -16.48
CA LEU A 105 -5.16 -3.82 -16.22
C LEU A 105 -5.84 -5.17 -15.91
N GLY A 106 -7.17 -5.22 -15.82
CA GLY A 106 -7.90 -6.43 -15.46
C GLY A 106 -7.73 -6.89 -14.00
N ASN A 107 -7.39 -5.98 -13.09
CA ASN A 107 -7.26 -6.29 -11.66
C ASN A 107 -8.62 -6.27 -10.96
N GLY A 108 -9.40 -7.36 -11.14
CA GLY A 108 -10.76 -7.47 -10.61
C GLY A 108 -10.88 -7.31 -9.10
N GLN A 109 -9.90 -7.83 -8.33
CA GLN A 109 -9.91 -7.70 -6.87
C GLN A 109 -9.89 -6.24 -6.44
N LEU A 110 -8.97 -5.43 -6.99
CA LEU A 110 -8.84 -4.03 -6.61
C LEU A 110 -10.06 -3.20 -7.07
N VAL A 111 -10.66 -3.57 -8.20
CA VAL A 111 -11.92 -2.99 -8.68
C VAL A 111 -13.04 -3.19 -7.67
N ASP A 112 -13.21 -4.42 -7.17
CA ASP A 112 -14.26 -4.77 -6.22
C ASP A 112 -14.03 -4.08 -4.87
N GLU A 113 -12.78 -4.03 -4.39
CA GLU A 113 -12.43 -3.32 -3.16
C GLU A 113 -12.74 -1.81 -3.22
N ILE A 114 -12.43 -1.13 -4.33
CA ILE A 114 -12.70 0.31 -4.47
C ILE A 114 -14.19 0.58 -4.53
N LYS A 115 -14.95 -0.21 -5.29
CA LYS A 115 -16.41 -0.04 -5.37
C LYS A 115 -17.07 -0.23 -4.01
N GLY A 116 -16.70 -1.28 -3.27
CA GLY A 116 -17.23 -1.52 -1.94
C GLY A 116 -16.83 -0.48 -0.88
N LEU A 117 -15.91 0.44 -1.21
CA LEU A 117 -15.54 1.57 -0.35
C LEU A 117 -16.37 2.83 -0.64
N ILE A 118 -16.79 3.02 -1.89
CA ILE A 118 -17.51 4.21 -2.37
C ILE A 118 -19.04 3.99 -2.33
N ASP A 119 -19.51 2.77 -2.57
CA ASP A 119 -20.93 2.38 -2.54
C ASP A 119 -21.52 2.32 -1.12
#